data_AF-A0A7W6KNG7-F1
#
_entry.id   AF-A0A7W6KNG7-F1
#
_cell.length_a   1.000
_cell.length_b   1.000
_cell.length_c   1.000
_cell.angle_alpha   90.00
_cell.angle_beta   90.00
_cell.angle_gamma   90.00
#
_symmetry.space_group_name_H-M   'P 1'
#
loop_
_entity.id
_entity.type
_entity.pdbx_description
1 polymer ?
#
loop_
_entity_poly.entity_id
_entity_poly.type
_entity_poly.pdbx_seq_one_letter_code
_entity_poly.pdbx_strand_id
1 'polypeptide(L)' 'MKLVTRFEAAALPTNELCGLYRKAFNAQALALRGSQDHQNALASLRNIEAELALRPSSDP' A
#
# COMPACT_ATOMS: atom_id res chain seq x y z
N MET A 1 0.07 -8.20 -8.28
CA MET A 1 0.95 -8.18 -7.09
C MET A 1 0.32 -8.96 -5.94
N LYS A 2 1.11 -9.43 -4.96
CA LYS A 2 0.56 -9.98 -3.70
C LYS A 2 -0.15 -8.85 -2.94
N LEU A 3 -1.34 -9.14 -2.41
CA LEU A 3 -2.04 -8.26 -1.49
C LEU A 3 -1.18 -8.03 -0.23
N VAL A 4 -1.03 -6.76 0.16
CA VAL A 4 -0.48 -6.36 1.46
C VAL A 4 -1.65 -6.17 2.42
N THR A 5 -1.70 -7.01 3.45
CA THR A 5 -2.71 -6.89 4.50
C THR A 5 -2.40 -5.75 5.46
N ARG A 6 -3.40 -5.31 6.22
CA ARG A 6 -3.22 -4.30 7.25
C ARG A 6 -2.22 -4.72 8.33
N PHE A 7 -2.25 -6.00 8.73
CA PHE A 7 -1.31 -6.55 9.72
C PHE A 7 0.13 -6.53 9.19
N GLU A 8 0.35 -6.95 7.94
CA GLU A 8 1.67 -6.86 7.30
C GLU A 8 2.13 -5.41 7.21
N ALA A 9 1.26 -4.46 6.84
CA ALA A 9 1.59 -3.04 6.77
C ALA A 9 1.97 -2.46 8.14
N ALA A 10 1.23 -2.80 9.19
CA ALA A 10 1.48 -2.32 10.55
C ALA A 10 2.86 -2.76 11.10
N ALA A 11 3.38 -3.91 10.64
CA ALA A 11 4.68 -4.43 11.05
C ALA A 11 5.88 -3.73 10.41
N LEU A 12 5.68 -2.89 9.39
CA LEU A 12 6.76 -2.27 8.61
C LEU A 12 7.10 -0.86 9.08
N PRO A 13 8.36 -0.40 8.94
CA PRO A 13 8.72 1.00 9.18
C PRO A 13 8.17 1.93 8.09
N THR A 14 8.11 3.24 8.36
CA THR A 14 7.40 4.21 7.51
C THR A 14 7.99 4.33 6.11
N ASN A 15 9.32 4.28 6.02
CA ASN A 15 10.05 4.27 4.75
C ASN A 15 9.67 3.06 3.87
N GLU A 16 9.54 1.88 4.46
CA GLU A 16 9.12 0.68 3.75
C GLU A 16 7.65 0.75 3.31
N LEU A 17 6.77 1.31 4.14
CA LEU A 17 5.40 1.60 3.74
C LEU A 17 5.33 2.56 2.55
N CYS A 18 6.11 3.64 2.55
CA CYS A 18 6.17 4.56 1.40
C CYS A 18 6.68 3.84 0.12
N GLY A 19 7.67 2.96 0.28
CA GLY A 19 8.18 2.14 -0.84
C GLY A 19 7.12 1.16 -1.37
N LEU A 20 6.37 0.50 -0.49
CA LEU A 20 5.26 -0.38 -0.85
C LEU A 20 4.10 0.38 -1.48
N TYR A 21 3.79 1.58 -0.98
CA TYR A 21 2.77 2.44 -1.56
C TYR A 21 3.06 2.72 -3.03
N ARG A 22 4.30 3.15 -3.34
CA ARG A 22 4.73 3.38 -4.73
C ARG A 22 4.63 2.14 -5.60
N LYS A 23 5.02 0.97 -5.07
CA LYS A 23 4.90 -0.31 -5.80
C LYS A 23 3.44 -0.68 -6.07
N ALA A 24 2.57 -0.53 -5.07
CA ALA A 24 1.15 -0.82 -5.20
C ALA A 24 0.46 0.13 -6.19
N PHE A 25 0.82 1.42 -6.14
CA PHE A 25 0.33 2.43 -7.07
C PHE A 25 0.68 2.08 -8.52
N ASN A 26 1.95 1.77 -8.78
CA ASN A 26 2.40 1.37 -10.11
C ASN A 26 1.73 0.06 -10.57
N ALA A 27 1.59 -0.92 -9.68
CA ALA A 27 0.92 -2.18 -10.00
C ALA A 27 -0.56 -1.97 -10.35
N GLN A 28 -1.26 -1.08 -9.64
CA GLN A 28 -2.64 -0.73 -9.96
C GLN A 28 -2.74 -0.06 -11.34
N ALA A 29 -1.87 0.91 -11.63
CA ALA A 29 -1.89 1.66 -12.88
C ALA A 29 -1.61 0.78 -14.12
N LEU A 30 -0.80 -0.27 -13.96
CA LEU A 30 -0.44 -1.19 -15.04
C LEU A 30 -1.38 -2.39 -15.19
N ALA A 31 -2.13 -2.74 -14.13
CA ALA A 31 -3.00 -3.89 -14.15
C ALA A 31 -4.26 -3.66 -14.99
N LEU A 32 -4.72 -4.71 -15.68
CA LEU A 32 -6.00 -4.69 -16.38
C LEU A 32 -7.13 -4.41 -15.38
N ARG A 33 -8.02 -3.45 -15.69
CA ARG A 33 -9.17 -3.14 -14.83
C ARG A 33 -10.01 -4.41 -14.59
N GLY A 34 -10.42 -4.60 -13.35
CA GLY A 34 -11.21 -5.77 -12.93
C GLY A 34 -10.39 -7.04 -12.66
N SER A 35 -9.10 -7.08 -13.03
CA SER A 35 -8.24 -8.21 -12.69
C SER A 35 -7.99 -8.32 -11.17
N GLN A 36 -7.67 -9.54 -10.72
CA GLN A 36 -7.30 -9.78 -9.32
C GLN A 36 -6.08 -8.94 -8.91
N ASP A 37 -5.14 -8.73 -9.83
CA ASP A 37 -3.96 -7.90 -9.57
C ASP A 37 -4.33 -6.44 -9.35
N HIS A 38 -5.25 -5.89 -10.13
CA HIS A 38 -5.77 -4.54 -9.93
C HIS A 38 -6.49 -4.43 -8.57
N GLN A 39 -7.30 -5.42 -8.21
CA GLN A 39 -8.00 -5.44 -6.91
C GLN A 39 -7.02 -5.56 -5.73
N ASN A 40 -6.02 -6.43 -5.83
CA ASN A 40 -4.98 -6.59 -4.82
C ASN A 40 -4.19 -5.30 -4.63
N ALA A 41 -3.82 -4.63 -5.72
CA ALA A 41 -3.09 -3.37 -5.67
C ALA A 41 -3.92 -2.26 -4.99
N LEU A 42 -5.20 -2.12 -5.36
CA LEU A 42 -6.12 -1.15 -4.74
C LEU A 42 -6.32 -1.43 -3.23
N ALA A 43 -6.53 -2.68 -2.84
CA ALA A 43 -6.69 -3.04 -1.43
C ALA A 43 -5.40 -2.82 -0.64
N SER A 44 -4.24 -3.09 -1.24
CA SER A 44 -2.93 -2.81 -0.63
C SER A 44 -2.73 -1.30 -0.41
N LEU A 45 -3.08 -0.46 -1.39
CA LEU A 45 -3.02 1.00 -1.24
C LEU A 45 -3.81 1.48 -0.04
N ARG A 46 -5.07 1.04 0.09
CA ARG A 46 -5.94 1.40 1.22
C ARG A 46 -5.37 0.98 2.57
N ASN A 47 -4.83 -0.24 2.65
CA ASN A 47 -4.22 -0.74 3.87
C ASN A 47 -2.98 0.08 4.25
N ILE A 48 -2.14 0.43 3.28
CA ILE A 48 -0.92 1.20 3.50
C ILE A 48 -1.25 2.65 3.87
N GLU A 49 -2.20 3.30 3.18
CA GLU A 49 -2.66 4.66 3.49
C GLU A 49 -3.23 4.76 4.91
N ALA A 50 -4.04 3.77 5.31
CA ALA A 50 -4.58 3.72 6.66
C ALA A 50 -3.47 3.66 7.71
N GLU A 51 -2.42 2.87 7.48
CA GLU A 51 -1.30 2.79 8.43
C GLU A 51 -0.35 3.98 8.37
N LEU A 52 -0.18 4.63 7.22
CA LEU A 52 0.56 5.89 7.13
C LEU A 52 -0.17 7.02 7.85
N ALA A 53 -1.49 7.10 7.74
CA ALA A 53 -2.31 8.11 8.41
C ALA A 53 -2.33 7.99 9.94
N LEU A 54 -2.09 6.77 10.47
CA LEU A 54 -1.98 6.53 11.91
C LEU A 54 -0.61 6.91 12.49
N ARG A 55 0.40 7.12 11.64
CA ARG A 55 1.74 7.46 12.09
C ARG A 55 1.85 8.96 12.32
N PRO A 56 2.59 9.39 13.36
CA PRO A 56 2.87 10.81 13.54
C PRO A 56 3.53 11.33 12.26
N SER A 57 3.01 12.44 11.74
CA SER A 57 3.69 13.19 10.69
C SER A 57 5.06 13.55 11.22
N SER A 58 6.11 12.95 10.66
CA SER A 58 7.47 13.40 10.87
C SER A 58 7.70 14.73 10.13
N ASP A 59 6.84 15.71 10.37
CA ASP A 59 7.09 17.10 10.00
C ASP A 59 7.68 17.79 11.25
N PRO A 60 8.95 18.25 11.20
CA PRO A 60 9.49 19.14 12.21
C PRO A 60 8.84 20.54 12.17
#